data_AF-A0A920JVK7-F1
#
_entry.id   AF-A0A920JVK7-F1
#
_cell.length_a   1.000
_cell.length_b   1.000
_cell.length_c   1.000
_cell.angle_alpha   90.00
_cell.angle_beta   90.00
_cell.angle_gamma   90.00
#
_symmetry.space_group_name_H-M   'P 1'
#
loop_
_entity.id
_entity.type
_entity.pdbx_description
1 polymer ?
#
loop_
_entity_poly.entity_id
_entity_poly.type
_entity_poly.pdbx_seq_one_letter_code
_entity_poly.pdbx_strand_id
1 'polypeptide(L)'
;MILASALEGIKKKQKPLAPMTGEDSSSEEKLPRFWEESLNHFINSEFIENYLGKELQLNYYRCKKQEKFEFDTRASALEFDAYLSV
;
A
#
# COMPACT_ATOMS: atom_id res chain seq x y z
N MET A 1 -4.74 3.61 -10.41
CA MET A 1 -5.59 4.19 -9.35
C MET A 1 -5.58 5.71 -9.32
N ILE A 2 -4.45 6.38 -9.58
CA ILE A 2 -4.34 7.86 -9.58
C ILE A 2 -5.48 8.54 -10.36
N LEU A 3 -5.76 8.11 -11.59
CA LEU A 3 -6.84 8.69 -12.41
C LEU A 3 -8.22 8.49 -11.78
N ALA A 4 -8.53 7.28 -11.30
CA ALA A 4 -9.80 6.99 -10.65
C ALA A 4 -9.97 7.81 -9.37
N SER A 5 -8.92 7.96 -8.56
CA SER A 5 -8.95 8.76 -7.33
C SER A 5 -9.14 10.24 -7.62
N ALA A 6 -8.47 10.77 -8.66
CA ALA A 6 -8.66 12.15 -9.10
C ALA A 6 -10.10 12.39 -9.61
N LEU A 7 -10.62 11.48 -10.44
CA LEU A 7 -11.99 11.56 -10.95
C LEU A 7 -13.02 11.52 -9.82
N GLU A 8 -12.82 10.62 -8.84
CA GLU A 8 -13.70 10.50 -7.67
C GLU A 8 -13.70 11.78 -6.83
N GLY A 9 -12.53 12.37 -6.59
CA GLY A 9 -12.39 13.66 -5.90
C GLY A 9 -13.10 14.80 -6.63
N ILE A 10 -12.98 14.86 -7.97
CA ILE A 10 -13.69 15.84 -8.81
C ILE A 10 -15.21 15.65 -8.72
N LYS A 11 -15.70 14.40 -8.88
CA LYS A 11 -17.15 14.08 -8.80
C LYS A 11 -17.75 14.46 -7.46
N LYS A 12 -17.03 14.17 -6.37
CA LYS A 12 -17.48 14.46 -4.99
C LYS A 12 -17.20 15.91 -4.56
N LYS A 13 -16.57 16.73 -5.41
CA LYS A 13 -16.09 18.08 -5.07
C LYS A 13 -15.29 18.09 -3.76
N GLN A 14 -14.49 17.05 -3.55
CA GLN A 14 -13.72 16.87 -2.34
C GLN A 14 -12.64 17.94 -2.26
N LYS A 15 -12.60 18.69 -1.15
CA LYS A 15 -11.53 19.65 -0.91
C LYS A 15 -10.33 18.92 -0.31
N PRO A 16 -9.12 19.11 -0.85
CA PRO A 16 -7.92 18.61 -0.20
C PRO A 16 -7.70 19.34 1.12
N LEU A 17 -6.94 18.71 2.02
CA LEU A 17 -6.44 19.40 3.21
C LEU A 17 -5.56 20.58 2.80
N ALA A 18 -5.43 21.55 3.70
CA ALA A 18 -4.51 22.66 3.51
C ALA A 18 -3.08 22.11 3.32
N PRO A 19 -2.27 22.72 2.44
CA PRO A 19 -0.89 22.30 2.25
C PRO A 19 -0.12 22.41 3.57
N MET A 20 0.66 21.37 3.89
CA MET A 20 1.53 21.38 5.06
C MET A 20 2.58 22.49 4.90
N THR A 21 2.83 23.24 5.98
CA THR A 21 3.80 24.33 6.01
C THR A 21 4.90 23.98 7.01
N GLY A 22 6.15 23.85 6.56
CA GLY A 22 7.30 23.46 7.38
C GLY A 22 7.65 21.96 7.33
N GLU A 23 8.70 21.54 8.05
CA GLU A 23 9.14 20.14 8.19
C GLU A 23 8.33 19.39 9.28
N ASP A 24 7.00 19.47 9.22
CA ASP A 24 6.18 18.75 10.18
C ASP A 24 6.01 17.29 9.73
N SER A 25 6.78 16.38 10.32
CA SER A 25 6.65 14.93 10.06
C SER A 25 5.52 14.27 10.88
N SER A 26 4.78 15.08 11.66
CA SER A 26 3.79 14.65 12.65
C SER A 26 2.39 14.38 12.07
N SER A 27 2.29 14.03 10.77
CA SER A 27 0.99 13.65 10.18
C SER A 27 0.40 12.44 10.91
N GLU A 28 -0.86 12.56 11.35
CA GLU A 28 -1.63 11.48 11.96
C GLU A 28 -1.95 10.37 10.95
N GLU A 29 -2.22 10.73 9.70
CA GLU A 29 -2.38 9.76 8.61
C GLU A 29 -1.00 9.34 8.10
N LYS A 30 -0.68 8.06 8.30
CA LYS A 30 0.57 7.45 7.86
C LYS A 30 0.28 6.42 6.78
N LEU A 31 1.11 6.41 5.76
CA LEU A 31 1.05 5.36 4.75
C LEU A 31 1.39 4.01 5.38
N PRO A 32 0.83 2.91 4.84
CA PRO A 32 1.18 1.57 5.25
C PRO A 32 2.70 1.39 5.21
N ARG A 33 3.25 0.91 6.32
CA ARG A 33 4.72 0.72 6.44
C ARG A 33 5.14 -0.64 5.90
N PHE A 34 4.21 -1.58 5.91
CA PHE A 34 4.46 -2.95 5.51
C PHE A 34 3.74 -3.27 4.21
N TRP A 35 4.37 -4.13 3.41
CA TRP A 35 3.76 -4.63 2.18
C TRP A 35 2.44 -5.37 2.49
N GLU A 36 2.41 -6.20 3.53
CA GLU A 36 1.19 -6.92 3.94
C GLU A 36 0.02 -5.98 4.21
N GLU A 37 0.29 -4.89 4.95
CA GLU A 37 -0.70 -3.86 5.27
C GLU A 37 -1.25 -3.20 4.01
N SER A 38 -0.37 -2.86 3.05
CA SER A 38 -0.79 -2.32 1.75
C SER A 38 -1.67 -3.29 0.96
N LEU A 39 -1.35 -4.58 0.97
CA LEU A 39 -2.16 -5.61 0.28
C LEU A 39 -3.52 -5.79 0.94
N ASN A 40 -3.57 -5.72 2.27
CA ASN A 40 -4.82 -5.80 3.02
C ASN A 40 -5.70 -4.57 2.75
N HIS A 41 -5.15 -3.36 2.70
CA HIS A 41 -5.90 -2.18 2.27
C HIS A 41 -6.39 -2.31 0.83
N PHE A 42 -5.57 -2.87 -0.06
CA PHE A 42 -5.93 -3.02 -1.47
C PHE A 42 -7.11 -3.98 -1.67
N ILE A 43 -7.08 -5.17 -1.06
CA ILE A 43 -8.11 -6.20 -1.26
C ILE A 43 -9.43 -5.87 -0.55
N ASN A 44 -9.37 -5.12 0.55
CA ASN A 44 -10.56 -4.70 1.31
C ASN A 44 -11.16 -3.38 0.80
N SER A 45 -10.58 -2.76 -0.23
CA SER A 45 -11.07 -1.48 -0.75
C SER A 45 -12.20 -1.68 -1.76
N GLU A 46 -13.42 -1.32 -1.35
CA GLU A 46 -14.56 -1.22 -2.27
C GLU A 46 -14.31 -0.23 -3.41
N PHE A 47 -13.57 0.85 -3.15
CA PHE A 47 -13.19 1.82 -4.18
C PHE A 47 -12.37 1.16 -5.30
N ILE A 48 -11.40 0.32 -4.92
CA ILE A 48 -10.58 -0.39 -5.90
C ILE A 48 -11.42 -1.44 -6.63
N GLU A 49 -12.26 -2.19 -5.93
CA GLU A 49 -13.19 -3.15 -6.52
C GLU A 49 -14.08 -2.48 -7.59
N ASN A 50 -14.67 -1.34 -7.26
CA ASN A 50 -15.60 -0.62 -8.12
C ASN A 50 -14.95 -0.06 -9.39
N TYR A 51 -13.68 0.37 -9.32
CA TYR A 51 -12.99 1.01 -10.45
C TYR A 51 -12.15 0.03 -11.29
N LEU A 52 -11.60 -1.02 -10.70
CA LEU A 52 -10.78 -2.02 -11.40
C LEU A 52 -11.52 -3.31 -11.71
N GLY A 53 -12.65 -3.55 -11.03
CA GLY A 53 -13.35 -4.83 -11.04
C GLY A 53 -12.75 -5.83 -10.07
N LYS A 54 -13.63 -6.64 -9.48
CA LYS A 54 -13.29 -7.67 -8.50
C LYS A 54 -12.24 -8.66 -8.99
N GLU A 55 -12.32 -9.07 -10.25
CA GLU A 55 -11.38 -10.05 -10.81
C GLU A 55 -9.95 -9.52 -10.88
N LEU A 56 -9.77 -8.29 -11.35
CA LEU A 56 -8.45 -7.66 -11.43
C LEU A 56 -7.88 -7.41 -10.04
N GLN A 57 -8.70 -6.92 -9.11
CA GLN A 57 -8.30 -6.72 -7.72
C GLN A 57 -7.82 -8.03 -7.08
N LEU A 58 -8.57 -9.12 -7.26
CA LEU A 58 -8.24 -10.42 -6.69
C LEU A 58 -6.97 -11.00 -7.30
N ASN A 59 -6.82 -10.95 -8.63
CA ASN A 59 -5.65 -11.47 -9.32
C ASN A 59 -4.39 -10.67 -8.96
N TYR A 60 -4.48 -9.34 -8.88
CA TYR A 60 -3.37 -8.50 -8.46
C TYR A 60 -2.94 -8.82 -7.02
N TYR A 61 -3.90 -8.95 -6.09
CA TYR A 61 -3.63 -9.34 -4.70
C TYR A 61 -2.90 -10.68 -4.63
N ARG A 62 -3.35 -11.70 -5.36
CA ARG A 62 -2.74 -13.03 -5.38
C ARG A 62 -1.29 -12.99 -5.87
N CYS A 63 -1.04 -12.31 -6.99
CA CYS A 63 0.32 -12.17 -7.52
C CYS A 63 1.25 -11.48 -6.52
N LYS A 64 0.81 -10.35 -5.94
CA LYS A 64 1.66 -9.62 -4.99
C LYS A 64 1.88 -10.34 -3.67
N LYS A 65 0.90 -11.16 -3.23
CA LYS A 65 1.07 -12.02 -2.07
C LYS A 65 2.13 -13.10 -2.32
N GLN A 66 2.16 -13.68 -3.52
CA GLN A 66 3.21 -14.62 -3.91
C GLN A 66 4.57 -13.93 -3.98
N GLU A 67 4.68 -12.78 -4.63
CA GLU A 67 5.93 -12.01 -4.70
C GLU A 67 6.49 -11.70 -3.30
N LYS A 68 5.62 -11.30 -2.37
CA LYS A 68 6.01 -11.07 -0.97
C LYS A 68 6.52 -12.34 -0.30
N PHE A 69 5.83 -13.46 -0.45
CA PHE A 69 6.28 -14.74 0.13
C PHE A 69 7.69 -15.12 -0.36
N GLU A 70 7.94 -14.94 -1.66
CA GLU A 70 9.27 -15.17 -2.24
C GLU A 70 10.31 -14.19 -1.70
N PHE A 71 9.94 -12.92 -1.49
CA PHE A 71 10.82 -11.91 -0.90
C PHE A 71 11.19 -12.25 0.55
N ASP A 72 10.21 -12.61 1.37
CA ASP A 72 10.41 -12.97 2.78
C ASP A 72 11.32 -14.20 2.91
N THR A 73 11.26 -15.12 1.95
CA THR A 73 12.12 -16.31 1.93
C THR A 73 13.58 -16.00 1.51
N ARG A 74 13.80 -14.86 0.83
CA ARG A 74 15.12 -14.43 0.35
C ARG A 74 15.85 -13.49 1.31
N ALA A 75 15.15 -12.91 2.27
CA ALA A 75 15.80 -12.38 3.47
C ALA A 75 16.42 -13.61 4.18
N SER A 76 17.74 -13.73 4.27
CA SER A 76 18.61 -12.72 4.85
C SER A 76 20.06 -12.99 4.46
N ALA A 77 20.85 -11.95 4.21
CA ALA A 77 22.29 -11.98 4.46
C ALA A 77 22.62 -11.25 5.79
N LEU A 78 21.77 -10.30 6.19
CA LEU A 78 21.93 -9.48 7.39
C LEU A 78 21.51 -10.21 8.68
N GLU A 79 20.46 -11.04 8.66
CA GLU A 79 20.13 -11.88 9.83
C GLU A 79 21.18 -12.99 9.99
N PHE A 80 21.76 -13.56 8.92
CA PHE A 80 22.89 -14.49 9.05
C PHE A 80 24.09 -13.81 9.72
N ASP A 81 24.43 -12.58 9.33
CA ASP A 81 25.50 -11.81 9.98
C ASP A 81 25.20 -11.56 11.46
N ALA A 82 23.97 -11.13 11.80
CA ALA A 82 23.54 -10.88 13.18
C ALA A 82 23.46 -12.15 14.06
N TYR A 83 23.14 -13.31 13.49
CA TYR A 83 23.05 -14.58 14.23
C TYR A 83 24.39 -15.33 14.32
N LEU A 84 25.32 -15.12 13.38
CA LEU A 84 26.63 -15.80 13.35
C LEU A 84 27.76 -14.99 14.01
N SER A 85 27.52 -13.72 14.35
CA SER A 85 28.50 -12.86 15.04
C SER A 85 28.37 -12.86 16.57
N VAL A 86 27.69 -13.86 17.16
CA VAL A 86 27.58 -14.08 18.62
C VAL A 86 28.43 -15.27 19.05
#